data_AF-A0A2D4PWX9-F1
#
_entry.id   AF-A0A2D4PWX9-F1
#
_cell.length_a   1.000
_cell.length_b   1.000
_cell.length_c   1.000
_cell.angle_alpha   90.00
_cell.angle_beta   90.00
_cell.angle_gamma   90.00
#
_symmetry.space_group_name_H-M   'P 1'
#
loop_
_entity.id
_entity.type
_entity.pdbx_description
1 polymer ?
#
loop_
_entity_poly.entity_id
_entity_poly.type
_entity_poly.pdbx_seq_one_letter_code
_entity_poly.pdbx_strand_id
1 'polypeptide(L)'
;ATAAAASSMEAAASPSRDECILYLISCFRTRIKSSLQVNRVLDFMPSLSLDQKRQLRAVAGEMGDVEGAEKLLSLVEKEAPDSPGLCQEFCEALAKGSYDAANYLDPSLNELPPPSLEAAGDLGKALVNLFFDRLTDTLQATQVAFQCLGKRLL
;
A
#
# COMPACT_ATOMS: atom_id res chain seq x y z
N ALA A 1 29.95 -43.03 29.82
CA ALA A 1 30.09 -41.62 30.17
C ALA A 1 30.79 -40.92 29.02
N THR A 2 30.29 -39.90 28.35
CA THR A 2 28.98 -39.22 28.30
C THR A 2 29.07 -38.38 27.01
N ALA A 3 28.01 -38.36 26.20
CA ALA A 3 27.91 -37.49 25.04
C ALA A 3 27.91 -36.01 25.46
N ALA A 4 28.60 -35.14 24.73
CA ALA A 4 28.40 -33.69 24.79
C ALA A 4 28.86 -32.99 23.51
N ALA A 5 28.09 -31.98 23.13
CA ALA A 5 28.30 -30.99 22.07
C ALA A 5 27.80 -31.34 20.66
N ALA A 6 26.47 -31.53 20.54
CA ALA A 6 25.74 -31.17 19.32
C ALA A 6 24.29 -30.79 19.69
N SER A 7 24.12 -29.57 20.19
CA SER A 7 22.86 -28.80 20.24
C SER A 7 23.27 -27.44 20.81
N SER A 8 23.18 -26.34 20.09
CA SER A 8 21.91 -25.76 19.66
C SER A 8 22.10 -24.98 18.36
N MET A 9 21.61 -25.52 17.25
CA MET A 9 21.09 -24.66 16.19
C MET A 9 19.71 -24.24 16.67
N GLU A 10 19.62 -23.01 17.14
CA GLU A 10 18.36 -22.31 17.38
C GLU A 10 17.56 -22.39 16.09
N ALA A 11 16.50 -23.20 16.09
CA ALA A 11 15.57 -23.25 14.98
C ALA A 11 14.93 -21.87 14.90
N ALA A 12 15.41 -21.04 13.97
CA ALA A 12 14.77 -19.78 13.65
C ALA A 12 13.30 -20.11 13.35
N ALA A 13 12.40 -19.74 14.27
CA ALA A 13 10.97 -19.84 14.03
C ALA A 13 10.70 -19.11 12.71
N SER A 14 9.98 -19.75 11.79
CA SER A 14 9.58 -19.08 10.57
C SER A 14 8.86 -17.79 10.94
N PRO A 15 9.22 -16.64 10.34
CA PRO A 15 8.61 -15.37 10.69
C PRO A 15 7.09 -15.47 10.54
N SER A 16 6.37 -14.86 11.47
CA SER A 16 4.92 -14.79 11.38
C SER A 16 4.51 -14.04 10.11
N ARG A 17 3.27 -14.27 9.66
CA ARG A 17 2.73 -13.57 8.49
C ARG A 17 2.76 -12.05 8.68
N ASP A 18 2.47 -11.57 9.88
CA ASP A 18 2.47 -10.14 10.22
C ASP A 18 3.90 -9.59 10.20
N GLU A 19 4.90 -10.33 10.72
CA GLU A 19 6.31 -9.94 10.61
C GLU A 19 6.77 -9.84 9.14
N CYS A 20 6.35 -10.76 8.28
CA CYS A 20 6.61 -10.68 6.85
C CYS A 20 5.96 -9.44 6.22
N ILE A 21 4.69 -9.16 6.53
CA ILE A 21 3.99 -7.99 6.00
C ILE A 21 4.67 -6.69 6.45
N LEU A 22 5.02 -6.57 7.73
CA LEU A 22 5.71 -5.40 8.28
C LEU A 22 7.09 -5.20 7.63
N TYR A 23 7.83 -6.29 7.38
CA TYR A 23 9.08 -6.24 6.64
C TYR A 23 8.87 -5.71 5.21
N LEU A 24 7.84 -6.20 4.50
CA LEU A 24 7.51 -5.74 3.15
C LEU A 24 7.06 -4.27 3.11
N ILE A 25 6.30 -3.82 4.12
CA ILE A 25 5.98 -2.40 4.30
C ILE A 25 7.27 -1.57 4.38
N SER A 26 8.26 -2.03 5.14
CA SER A 26 9.56 -1.34 5.24
C SER A 26 10.29 -1.30 3.89
N CYS A 27 10.38 -2.43 3.18
CA CYS A 27 11.06 -2.55 1.89
C CYS A 27 10.42 -1.67 0.80
N PHE A 28 9.10 -1.69 0.71
CA PHE A 28 8.35 -1.06 -0.39
C PHE A 28 7.63 0.21 0.02
N ARG A 29 7.96 0.78 1.18
CA ARG A 29 7.27 1.94 1.77
C ARG A 29 7.00 3.05 0.76
N THR A 30 8.03 3.45 0.02
CA THR A 30 7.95 4.52 -0.97
C THR A 30 6.93 4.21 -2.07
N ARG A 31 6.92 2.96 -2.58
CA ARG A 31 5.99 2.53 -3.62
C ARG A 31 4.57 2.50 -3.08
N ILE A 32 4.34 1.85 -1.95
CA ILE A 32 3.03 1.72 -1.31
C ILE A 32 2.42 3.11 -1.09
N LYS A 33 3.16 4.06 -0.51
CA LYS A 33 2.66 5.42 -0.27
C LYS A 33 2.25 6.17 -1.53
N SER A 34 2.97 5.95 -2.64
CA SER A 34 2.77 6.68 -3.89
C SER A 34 1.54 6.20 -4.69
N SER A 35 1.04 5.00 -4.36
CA SER A 35 -0.08 4.33 -5.02
C SER A 35 -1.34 4.19 -4.14
N LEU A 36 -1.20 4.37 -2.82
CA LEU A 36 -2.28 4.21 -1.85
C LEU A 36 -3.28 5.37 -1.92
N GLN A 37 -4.58 5.06 -1.96
CA GLN A 37 -5.67 6.04 -1.77
C GLN A 37 -6.23 5.92 -0.36
N VAL A 38 -5.91 6.87 0.52
CA VAL A 38 -6.11 6.72 1.97
C VAL A 38 -7.59 6.53 2.28
N ASN A 39 -8.44 7.38 1.71
CA ASN A 39 -9.87 7.33 1.97
C ASN A 39 -10.49 5.98 1.63
N ARG A 40 -10.14 5.39 0.48
CA ARG A 40 -10.67 4.09 0.04
C ARG A 40 -10.21 2.96 0.93
N VAL A 41 -8.93 2.94 1.31
CA VAL A 41 -8.37 1.89 2.18
C VAL A 41 -9.03 1.93 3.56
N LEU A 42 -9.22 3.12 4.15
CA LEU A 42 -9.83 3.26 5.47
C LEU A 42 -11.27 2.78 5.57
N ASP A 43 -12.01 2.76 4.46
CA ASP A 43 -13.37 2.23 4.42
C ASP A 43 -13.40 0.70 4.63
N PHE A 44 -12.30 0.02 4.33
CA PHE A 44 -12.14 -1.43 4.50
C PHE A 44 -11.32 -1.83 5.73
N MET A 45 -11.00 -0.89 6.63
CA MET A 45 -10.24 -1.17 7.85
C MET A 45 -11.08 -1.00 9.14
N PRO A 46 -11.99 -1.92 9.48
CA PRO A 46 -12.84 -1.78 10.65
C PRO A 46 -12.08 -1.81 11.99
N SER A 47 -10.88 -2.39 12.05
CA SER A 47 -10.09 -2.45 13.29
C SER A 47 -9.57 -1.08 13.75
N LEU A 48 -9.48 -0.10 12.84
CA LEU A 48 -9.13 1.27 13.21
C LEU A 48 -10.33 2.01 13.82
N SER A 49 -10.08 2.67 14.95
CA SER A 49 -11.07 3.54 15.59
C SER A 49 -11.52 4.69 14.69
N LEU A 50 -12.72 5.22 14.97
CA LEU A 50 -13.29 6.36 14.25
C LEU A 50 -12.36 7.59 14.29
N ASP A 51 -11.70 7.84 15.43
CA ASP A 51 -10.82 8.99 15.61
C ASP A 51 -9.50 8.82 14.85
N GLN A 52 -8.91 7.62 14.84
CA GLN A 52 -7.75 7.32 14.00
C GLN A 52 -8.09 7.54 12.52
N LYS A 53 -9.25 7.03 12.06
CA LYS A 53 -9.69 7.25 10.66
C LYS A 53 -9.88 8.74 10.36
N ARG A 54 -10.51 9.51 11.26
CA ARG A 54 -10.70 10.95 11.09
C ARG A 54 -9.38 11.69 10.96
N GLN A 55 -8.41 11.39 11.83
CA GLN A 55 -7.07 12.00 11.78
C GLN A 55 -6.37 11.69 10.46
N LEU A 56 -6.40 10.43 10.02
CA LEU A 56 -5.79 10.03 8.74
C LEU A 56 -6.44 10.72 7.54
N ARG A 57 -7.78 10.82 7.51
CA ARG A 57 -8.50 11.54 6.46
C ARG A 57 -8.19 13.05 6.47
N ALA A 58 -8.03 13.65 7.65
CA ALA A 58 -7.64 15.05 7.78
C ALA A 58 -6.24 15.29 7.20
N VAL A 59 -5.27 14.46 7.57
CA VAL A 59 -3.90 14.53 7.02
C VAL A 59 -3.91 14.38 5.50
N ALA A 60 -4.67 13.40 4.97
CA ALA A 60 -4.79 13.20 3.53
C ALA A 60 -5.45 14.40 2.81
N GLY A 61 -6.45 15.03 3.44
CA GLY A 61 -7.12 16.21 2.89
C GLY A 61 -6.27 17.49 2.92
N GLU A 62 -5.43 17.66 3.94
CA GLU A 62 -4.61 18.87 4.13
C GLU A 62 -3.26 18.78 3.42
N MET A 63 -2.60 17.62 3.48
CA MET A 63 -1.23 17.44 2.99
C MET A 63 -1.14 16.55 1.75
N GLY A 64 -2.21 15.82 1.41
CA GLY A 64 -2.25 14.90 0.29
C GLY A 64 -2.19 13.42 0.68
N ASP A 65 -2.55 12.56 -0.26
CA ASP A 65 -2.64 11.11 -0.04
C ASP A 65 -1.29 10.47 0.33
N VAL A 66 -0.15 10.98 -0.15
CA VAL A 66 1.18 10.39 0.13
C VAL A 66 1.54 10.52 1.61
N GLU A 67 1.24 11.67 2.20
CA GLU A 67 1.46 12.00 3.60
C GLU A 67 0.43 11.27 4.50
N GLY A 68 -0.83 11.20 4.06
CA GLY A 68 -1.83 10.38 4.73
C GLY A 68 -1.47 8.89 4.72
N ALA A 69 -0.90 8.39 3.61
CA ALA A 69 -0.44 7.02 3.47
C ALA A 69 0.76 6.74 4.37
N GLU A 70 1.74 7.65 4.46
CA GLU A 70 2.85 7.55 5.44
C GLU A 70 2.30 7.37 6.86
N LYS A 71 1.35 8.23 7.24
CA LYS A 71 0.76 8.20 8.58
C LYS A 71 0.01 6.90 8.84
N LEU A 72 -0.70 6.37 7.84
CA LEU A 72 -1.39 5.09 7.93
C LEU A 72 -0.40 3.93 8.09
N LEU A 73 0.66 3.88 7.29
CA LEU A 73 1.69 2.84 7.41
C LEU A 73 2.34 2.85 8.79
N SER A 74 2.74 4.03 9.29
CA SER A 74 3.26 4.18 10.65
C SER A 74 2.28 3.75 11.73
N LEU A 75 0.98 3.98 11.52
CA LEU A 75 -0.05 3.53 12.46
C LEU A 75 -0.16 2.00 12.46
N VAL A 76 -0.18 1.37 11.29
CA VAL A 76 -0.22 -0.11 11.17
C VAL A 76 1.01 -0.73 11.84
N GLU A 77 2.20 -0.21 11.57
CA GLU A 77 3.46 -0.67 12.20
C GLU A 77 3.42 -0.54 13.73
N LYS A 78 2.82 0.54 14.23
CA LYS A 78 2.70 0.80 15.67
C LYS A 78 1.69 -0.11 16.36
N GLU A 79 0.53 -0.34 15.75
CA GLU A 79 -0.59 -1.03 16.38
C GLU A 79 -0.58 -2.55 16.13
N ALA A 80 0.19 -3.03 15.13
CA ALA A 80 0.27 -4.45 14.78
C ALA A 80 0.62 -5.39 15.95
N PRO A 81 1.56 -5.07 16.86
CA PRO A 81 1.89 -5.95 17.98
C PRO A 81 0.71 -6.21 18.94
N ASP A 82 -0.17 -5.21 19.08
CA ASP A 82 -1.30 -5.24 20.02
C ASP A 82 -2.64 -5.55 19.35
N SER A 83 -2.68 -5.60 18.00
CA SER A 83 -3.89 -5.78 17.20
C SER A 83 -3.77 -6.95 16.23
N PRO A 84 -4.00 -8.20 16.70
CA PRO A 84 -3.91 -9.39 15.85
C PRO A 84 -4.79 -9.27 14.61
N GLY A 85 -4.21 -9.50 13.43
CA GLY A 85 -4.93 -9.45 12.15
C GLY A 85 -5.01 -8.08 11.50
N LEU A 86 -4.51 -7.01 12.14
CA LEU A 86 -4.48 -5.67 11.53
C LEU A 86 -3.65 -5.63 10.24
N CYS A 87 -2.51 -6.33 10.20
CA CYS A 87 -1.67 -6.39 8.99
C CYS A 87 -2.40 -7.07 7.83
N GLN A 88 -3.12 -8.17 8.13
CA GLN A 88 -3.91 -8.88 7.15
C GLN A 88 -5.10 -8.04 6.66
N GLU A 89 -5.82 -7.38 7.59
CA GLU A 89 -6.89 -6.43 7.26
C GLU A 89 -6.36 -5.31 6.35
N PHE A 90 -5.19 -4.76 6.65
CA PHE A 90 -4.55 -3.73 5.83
C PHE A 90 -4.25 -4.22 4.42
N CYS A 91 -3.71 -5.44 4.26
CA CYS A 91 -3.46 -6.04 2.94
C CYS A 91 -4.76 -6.21 2.14
N GLU A 92 -5.83 -6.67 2.78
CA GLU A 92 -7.14 -6.82 2.14
C GLU A 92 -7.77 -5.48 1.77
N ALA A 93 -7.60 -4.48 2.64
CA ALA A 93 -8.04 -3.12 2.39
C ALA A 93 -7.29 -2.51 1.20
N LEU A 94 -5.99 -2.78 1.05
CA LEU A 94 -5.23 -2.40 -0.15
C LEU A 94 -5.75 -3.12 -1.39
N ALA A 95 -5.97 -4.43 -1.34
CA ALA A 95 -6.47 -5.16 -2.52
C ALA A 95 -7.83 -4.63 -3.02
N LYS A 96 -8.68 -4.13 -2.10
CA LYS A 96 -9.98 -3.53 -2.42
C LYS A 96 -9.90 -2.05 -2.79
N GLY A 97 -8.96 -1.31 -2.20
CA GLY A 97 -8.89 0.16 -2.27
C GLY A 97 -7.78 0.73 -3.14
N SER A 98 -6.76 -0.06 -3.49
CA SER A 98 -5.55 0.33 -4.21
C SER A 98 -4.93 -0.88 -4.93
N TYR A 99 -5.40 -1.11 -6.16
CA TYR A 99 -5.16 -2.33 -6.94
C TYR A 99 -3.69 -2.80 -6.97
N ASP A 100 -2.73 -1.89 -7.18
CA ASP A 100 -1.33 -2.28 -7.35
C ASP A 100 -0.53 -2.31 -6.03
N ALA A 101 -0.99 -1.61 -4.99
CA ALA A 101 -0.24 -1.49 -3.73
C ALA A 101 -0.20 -2.81 -2.96
N ALA A 102 -1.25 -3.63 -3.09
CA ALA A 102 -1.36 -4.92 -2.42
C ALA A 102 -0.28 -5.92 -2.87
N ASN A 103 0.17 -5.84 -4.13
CA ASN A 103 1.18 -6.74 -4.69
C ASN A 103 2.53 -6.64 -3.97
N TYR A 104 2.85 -5.46 -3.41
CA TYR A 104 4.07 -5.26 -2.64
C TYR A 104 4.02 -5.92 -1.26
N LEU A 105 2.84 -6.28 -0.76
CA LEU A 105 2.64 -6.90 0.55
C LEU A 105 2.33 -8.39 0.46
N ASP A 106 2.28 -8.96 -0.73
CA ASP A 106 2.15 -10.41 -0.90
C ASP A 106 3.46 -11.11 -0.50
N PRO A 107 3.47 -11.94 0.56
CA PRO A 107 4.67 -12.69 0.97
C PRO A 107 5.22 -13.62 -0.12
N SER A 108 4.42 -13.98 -1.12
CA SER A 108 4.86 -14.81 -2.24
C SER A 108 5.72 -14.05 -3.25
N LEU A 109 5.62 -12.72 -3.29
CA LEU A 109 6.31 -11.80 -4.22
C LEU A 109 6.11 -12.12 -5.71
N ASN A 110 5.14 -12.98 -6.05
CA ASN A 110 4.93 -13.45 -7.41
C ASN A 110 4.31 -12.37 -8.32
N GLU A 111 3.55 -11.44 -7.74
CA GLU A 111 2.81 -10.41 -8.45
C GLU A 111 3.50 -9.03 -8.40
N LEU A 112 4.77 -8.98 -7.99
CA LEU A 112 5.52 -7.72 -7.98
C LEU A 112 5.60 -7.12 -9.38
N PRO A 113 5.26 -5.84 -9.55
CA PRO A 113 5.38 -5.19 -10.85
C PRO A 113 6.85 -5.11 -11.26
N PRO A 114 7.18 -5.39 -12.54
CA PRO A 114 8.56 -5.33 -12.99
C PRO A 114 9.05 -3.87 -13.05
N PRO A 115 10.35 -3.60 -12.80
CA PRO A 115 10.87 -2.23 -12.73
C PRO A 115 10.62 -1.38 -13.97
N SER A 116 10.60 -2.00 -15.16
CA SER A 116 10.29 -1.30 -16.42
C SER A 116 8.84 -0.83 -16.50
N LEU A 117 7.90 -1.60 -15.94
CA LEU A 117 6.49 -1.24 -15.88
C LEU A 117 6.29 -0.10 -14.88
N GLU A 118 6.92 -0.18 -13.71
CA GLU A 118 6.89 0.91 -12.72
C GLU A 118 7.45 2.21 -13.32
N ALA A 119 8.60 2.15 -14.00
CA ALA A 119 9.21 3.32 -14.64
C ALA A 119 8.32 3.94 -15.72
N ALA A 120 7.61 3.11 -16.50
CA ALA A 120 6.65 3.60 -17.48
C ALA A 120 5.44 4.28 -16.81
N GLY A 121 4.94 3.72 -15.71
CA GLY A 121 3.89 4.33 -14.89
C GLY A 121 4.32 5.66 -14.26
N ASP A 122 5.52 5.70 -13.68
CA ASP A 122 6.13 6.90 -13.09
C ASP A 122 6.26 8.02 -14.12
N LEU A 123 6.77 7.69 -15.32
CA LEU A 123 6.86 8.64 -16.43
C LEU A 123 5.47 9.14 -16.87
N GLY A 124 4.49 8.24 -16.99
CA GLY A 124 3.12 8.61 -17.31
C GLY A 124 2.52 9.59 -16.31
N LYS A 125 2.68 9.32 -15.01
CA LYS A 125 2.25 10.21 -13.93
C LYS A 125 2.95 11.57 -14.01
N ALA A 126 4.26 11.59 -14.25
CA ALA A 126 5.02 12.82 -14.41
C ALA A 126 4.52 13.66 -15.59
N LEU A 127 4.21 13.04 -16.74
CA LEU A 127 3.67 13.73 -17.91
C LEU A 127 2.27 14.29 -17.65
N VAL A 128 1.39 13.52 -17.01
CA VAL A 128 0.04 14.00 -16.64
C VAL A 128 0.14 15.23 -15.73
N ASN A 129 1.02 15.18 -14.72
CA ASN A 129 1.23 16.31 -13.81
C ASN A 129 1.84 17.52 -14.55
N LEU A 130 2.81 17.32 -15.43
CA LEU A 130 3.46 18.39 -16.19
C LEU A 130 2.47 19.13 -17.10
N PHE A 131 1.51 18.41 -17.68
CA PHE A 131 0.52 18.97 -18.61
C PHE A 131 -0.86 19.18 -17.97
N PHE A 132 -0.97 19.10 -16.64
CA PHE A 132 -2.26 19.06 -15.94
C PHE A 132 -3.20 20.18 -16.38
N ASP A 133 -2.76 21.44 -16.28
CA ASP A 133 -3.57 22.61 -16.63
C ASP A 133 -4.09 22.55 -18.07
N ARG A 134 -3.20 22.24 -19.02
CA ARG A 134 -3.57 22.13 -20.43
C ARG A 134 -4.51 20.97 -20.68
N LEU A 135 -4.30 19.83 -20.03
CA LEU A 135 -5.18 18.67 -20.15
C LEU A 135 -6.58 19.01 -19.62
N THR A 136 -6.69 19.70 -18.48
CA THR A 136 -7.97 20.11 -17.92
C THR A 136 -8.68 21.20 -18.72
N ASP A 137 -7.94 22.06 -19.42
CA ASP A 137 -8.50 23.07 -20.33
C ASP A 137 -9.05 22.48 -21.63
N THR A 138 -8.47 21.37 -22.10
CA THR A 138 -8.73 20.83 -23.44
C THR A 138 -9.54 19.52 -23.43
N LEU A 139 -9.55 18.78 -22.32
CA LEU A 139 -10.23 17.49 -22.21
C LEU A 139 -11.30 17.54 -21.14
N GLN A 140 -12.50 17.06 -21.48
CA GLN A 140 -13.55 16.84 -20.48
C GLN A 140 -13.37 15.48 -19.81
N ALA A 141 -13.53 15.44 -18.48
CA ALA A 141 -13.42 14.20 -17.72
C ALA A 141 -14.34 13.09 -18.24
N THR A 142 -15.54 13.45 -18.71
CA THR A 142 -16.51 12.52 -19.31
C THR A 142 -15.99 11.87 -20.60
N GLN A 143 -15.33 12.66 -21.46
CA GLN A 143 -14.73 12.16 -22.69
C GLN A 143 -13.60 11.18 -22.39
N VAL A 144 -12.72 11.53 -21.45
CA VAL A 144 -11.62 10.66 -21.02
C VAL A 144 -12.16 9.38 -20.40
N ALA A 145 -13.14 9.48 -19.49
CA ALA A 145 -13.77 8.33 -18.86
C ALA A 145 -14.41 7.37 -19.88
N PHE A 146 -15.11 7.90 -20.88
CA PHE A 146 -15.70 7.07 -21.94
C PHE A 146 -14.65 6.32 -22.76
N GLN A 147 -13.53 6.97 -23.08
CA GLN A 147 -12.41 6.33 -23.77
C GLN A 147 -11.74 5.27 -22.90
N CYS A 148 -11.54 5.53 -21.61
CA CYS A 148 -10.99 4.56 -20.67
C CYS A 148 -11.90 3.33 -20.52
N LEU A 149 -13.22 3.52 -20.43
CA LEU A 149 -14.19 2.43 -20.41
C LEU A 149 -14.12 1.59 -21.69
N GLY A 150 -14.06 2.24 -22.86
CA GLY A 150 -13.91 1.55 -24.14
C GLY A 150 -12.63 0.71 -24.25
N LYS A 151 -11.57 1.10 -23.53
CA LYS A 151 -10.30 0.38 -23.41
C LYS A 151 -10.21 -0.58 -22.21
N ARG A 152 -11.27 -0.70 -21.41
CA ARG A 152 -11.34 -1.51 -20.18
C ARG A 152 -10.29 -1.13 -19.13
N LEU A 153 -10.08 0.18 -18.95
CA LEU A 153 -9.19 0.73 -17.92
C LEU A 153 -9.94 1.22 -16.68
N LEU A 154 -11.27 1.10 -16.67
CA LEU A 154 -12.20 1.50 -15.60
C LEU A 154 -13.25 0.40 -15.38
#